data_AF-A0A497Q7Q4-F1
#
_entry.id   AF-A0A497Q7Q4-F1
#
_cell.length_a   1.000
_cell.length_b   1.000
_cell.length_c   1.000
_cell.angle_alpha   90.00
_cell.angle_beta   90.00
_cell.angle_gamma   90.00
#
_symmetry.space_group_name_H-M   'P 1'
#
loop_
_entity.id
_entity.type
_entity.pdbx_description
1 polymer ?
#
loop_
_entity_poly.entity_id
_entity_poly.type
_entity_poly.pdbx_seq_one_letter_code
_entity_poly.pdbx_strand_id
1 'polypeptide(L)'
;MSIESVINTSRQKAVNRAFVVVVVIALAMGALARFGLTLSLGLDFSMMFWTVPFGVFLIGLVFGALSKRAIDYVPGPWKIRRAFVSVDEFKEMYERHEEAYGSLYSDSSYCCCCFFELVVVGFLVALGILLLGNPTPVFNTLIDSVLLFSFIVIVTSFMGFTTGYKMVNIDPEKSIPKPSVDHDILDFLSALARVPGVRAGFDVQIGERAGLLALMEAEPKAYIEGLPDAVQLKLQISRSGFVYPYIVATYYKGPTVEEHKERQRLGTKYPAIFEYMMDKDVTVIVGRFDIPKRTSSVPHISNRDFYVLAVAVVSRMRELAAQAPS
;
A
#
# COMPACT_ATOMS: atom_id res chain seq x y z
N MET A 1 2.53 20.00 -19.52
CA MET A 1 2.54 20.90 -18.33
C MET A 1 3.04 20.08 -17.17
N SER A 2 4.14 20.47 -16.53
CA SER A 2 4.91 19.59 -15.62
C SER A 2 4.32 19.53 -14.21
N ILE A 3 4.63 18.42 -13.51
CA ILE A 3 4.31 18.11 -12.10
C ILE A 3 4.68 19.27 -11.13
N GLU A 4 5.61 20.14 -11.53
CA GLU A 4 6.00 21.36 -10.79
C GLU A 4 4.87 22.38 -10.61
N SER A 5 3.77 22.29 -11.36
CA SER A 5 2.61 23.19 -11.21
C SER A 5 1.71 22.88 -10.01
N VAL A 6 1.82 21.68 -9.41
CA VAL A 6 0.91 21.22 -8.33
C VAL A 6 1.65 20.93 -7.02
N ILE A 7 2.94 20.58 -7.11
CA ILE A 7 3.82 20.32 -5.97
C ILE A 7 4.92 21.37 -5.97
N ASN A 8 4.87 22.30 -5.01
CA ASN A 8 5.93 23.28 -4.84
C ASN A 8 7.12 22.63 -4.12
N THR A 9 8.08 22.12 -4.90
CA THR A 9 9.30 21.47 -4.38
C THR A 9 10.40 22.46 -4.00
N SER A 10 10.16 23.78 -4.04
CA SER A 10 11.21 24.79 -3.77
C SER A 10 11.80 24.65 -2.36
N ARG A 11 10.96 24.47 -1.34
CA ARG A 11 11.40 24.23 0.04
C ARG A 11 12.06 22.88 0.19
N GLN A 12 11.53 21.84 -0.45
CA GLN A 12 12.15 20.52 -0.49
C GLN A 12 13.58 20.59 -1.08
N LYS A 13 13.76 21.28 -2.21
CA LYS A 13 15.07 21.51 -2.85
C LYS A 13 16.03 22.24 -1.90
N ALA A 14 15.53 23.23 -1.14
CA ALA A 14 16.34 23.93 -0.14
C ALA A 14 16.78 23.02 1.02
N VAL A 15 15.87 22.20 1.56
CA VAL A 15 16.18 21.22 2.62
C VAL A 15 17.19 20.19 2.13
N ASN A 16 17.02 19.65 0.92
CA ASN A 16 17.95 18.69 0.33
C ASN A 16 19.35 19.30 0.12
N ARG A 17 19.44 20.53 -0.37
CA ARG A 17 20.72 21.24 -0.51
C ARG A 17 21.40 21.48 0.84
N ALA A 18 20.65 21.87 1.86
CA ALA A 18 21.16 22.03 3.21
C ALA A 18 21.70 20.70 3.77
N PHE A 19 21.02 19.58 3.53
CA PHE A 19 21.51 18.26 3.92
C PHE A 19 22.83 17.89 3.23
N VAL A 20 22.95 18.13 1.92
CA VAL A 20 24.20 17.90 1.17
C VAL A 20 25.36 18.71 1.78
N VAL A 21 25.12 19.97 2.16
CA VAL A 21 26.13 20.79 2.84
C VAL A 21 26.57 20.16 4.17
N VAL A 22 25.63 19.65 4.97
CA VAL A 22 25.95 18.95 6.23
C VAL A 22 26.81 17.71 5.97
N VAL A 23 26.50 16.91 4.96
CA VAL A 23 27.30 15.72 4.58
C VAL A 23 28.71 16.14 4.16
N VAL A 24 28.86 17.19 3.36
CA VAL A 24 30.18 17.71 2.97
C VAL A 24 30.98 18.20 4.17
N ILE A 25 30.35 18.89 5.13
CA ILE A 25 31.00 19.30 6.38
C ILE A 25 31.45 18.07 7.18
N ALA A 26 30.62 17.04 7.29
CA ALA A 26 30.97 15.80 7.98
C ALA A 26 32.16 15.07 7.35
N LEU A 27 32.21 15.02 6.01
CA LEU A 27 33.36 14.49 5.26
C LEU A 27 34.64 15.30 5.53
N ALA A 28 34.55 16.63 5.48
CA ALA A 28 35.67 17.52 5.75
C ALA A 28 36.18 17.36 7.20
N MET A 29 35.29 17.23 8.18
CA MET A 29 35.67 17.00 9.58
C MET A 29 36.46 15.71 9.77
N GLY A 30 36.02 14.60 9.18
CA GLY A 30 36.76 13.33 9.31
C GLY A 30 38.12 13.34 8.59
N ALA A 31 38.20 14.02 7.44
CA ALA A 31 39.48 14.24 6.77
C ALA A 31 40.44 15.08 7.64
N LEU A 32 39.97 16.20 8.20
CA LEU A 32 40.79 17.07 9.07
C LEU A 32 41.23 16.36 10.37
N ALA A 33 40.37 15.52 10.94
CA ALA A 33 40.69 14.72 12.13
C ALA A 33 41.86 13.77 11.88
N ARG A 34 41.94 13.20 10.67
CA ARG A 34 43.03 12.31 10.28
C ARG A 34 44.39 13.02 10.23
N PHE A 35 44.39 14.32 9.96
CA PHE A 35 45.58 15.18 9.96
C PHE A 35 45.88 15.80 11.33
N GLY A 36 45.13 15.46 12.39
CA GLY A 36 45.32 16.05 13.72
C GLY A 36 44.99 17.55 13.78
N LEU A 37 44.28 18.07 12.77
CA LEU A 37 43.93 19.49 12.66
C LEU A 37 42.65 19.86 13.42
N THR A 38 42.01 18.88 14.07
CA THR A 38 40.84 19.08 14.94
C THR A 38 41.28 19.57 16.32
N LEU A 39 41.84 20.79 16.34
CA LEU A 39 42.60 21.38 17.45
C LEU A 39 41.78 21.67 18.75
N SER A 40 40.47 21.42 18.80
CA SER A 40 39.62 21.88 19.91
C SER A 40 38.57 20.90 20.46
N LEU A 41 38.41 19.72 19.87
CA LEU A 41 37.32 18.80 20.26
C LEU A 41 37.77 17.59 21.10
N GLY A 42 39.08 17.34 21.23
CA GLY A 42 39.61 16.23 22.04
C GLY A 42 39.19 14.83 21.57
N LEU A 43 38.64 14.70 20.36
CA LEU A 43 38.20 13.44 19.77
C LEU A 43 39.28 12.91 18.84
N ASP A 44 39.82 11.74 19.18
CA ASP A 44 40.74 11.01 18.29
C ASP A 44 40.01 10.52 17.03
N PHE A 45 40.77 10.27 15.95
CA PHE A 45 40.24 9.78 14.68
C PHE A 45 39.31 8.57 14.84
N SER A 46 39.65 7.64 15.74
CA SER A 46 38.83 6.46 16.06
C SER A 46 37.46 6.81 16.66
N MET A 47 37.36 7.86 17.49
CA MET A 47 36.08 8.33 18.02
C MET A 47 35.25 9.03 16.96
N MET A 48 35.89 9.80 16.07
CA MET A 48 35.20 10.45 14.94
C MET A 48 34.69 9.43 13.92
N PHE A 49 35.44 8.34 13.71
CA PHE A 49 35.05 7.23 12.83
C PHE A 49 33.73 6.57 13.25
N TRP A 50 33.39 6.62 14.54
CA TRP A 50 32.12 6.11 15.07
C TRP A 50 31.03 7.18 15.14
N THR A 51 31.36 8.33 15.73
CA THR A 51 30.38 9.36 16.09
C THR A 51 29.87 10.12 14.87
N VAL A 52 30.71 10.37 13.86
CA VAL A 52 30.32 11.14 12.68
C VAL A 52 29.32 10.36 11.79
N PRO A 53 29.57 9.11 11.39
CA PRO A 53 28.59 8.36 10.60
C PRO A 53 27.24 8.17 11.29
N PHE A 54 27.26 7.95 12.61
CA PHE A 54 26.05 7.82 13.42
C PHE A 54 25.30 9.15 13.54
N GLY A 55 26.01 10.25 13.81
CA GLY A 55 25.42 11.59 13.85
C GLY A 55 24.82 12.00 12.50
N VAL A 56 25.53 11.71 11.39
CA VAL A 56 25.04 11.96 10.03
C VAL A 56 23.80 11.13 9.71
N PHE A 57 23.72 9.89 10.18
CA PHE A 57 22.52 9.07 10.06
C PHE A 57 21.32 9.71 10.78
N LEU A 58 21.49 10.12 12.05
CA LEU A 58 20.43 10.77 12.83
C LEU A 58 19.98 12.11 12.22
N ILE A 59 20.94 12.92 11.76
CA ILE A 59 20.63 14.17 11.06
C ILE A 59 19.92 13.86 9.73
N GLY A 60 20.34 12.81 9.03
CA GLY A 60 19.67 12.29 7.84
C GLY A 60 18.21 11.97 8.09
N LEU A 61 17.88 11.30 9.21
CA LEU A 61 16.49 11.02 9.58
C LEU A 61 15.66 12.30 9.68
N VAL A 62 16.21 13.32 10.36
CA VAL A 62 15.54 14.62 10.53
C VAL A 62 15.37 15.33 9.19
N PHE A 63 16.42 15.40 8.37
CA PHE A 63 16.37 16.08 7.07
C PHE A 63 15.49 15.35 6.06
N GLY A 64 15.46 14.01 6.08
CA GLY A 64 14.54 13.21 5.27
C GLY A 64 13.08 13.50 5.65
N ALA A 65 12.78 13.50 6.95
CA ALA A 65 11.46 13.85 7.48
C ALA A 65 11.04 15.28 7.11
N LEU A 66 11.95 16.26 7.28
CA LEU A 66 11.73 17.65 6.90
C LEU A 66 11.56 17.81 5.39
N SER A 67 12.32 17.07 4.58
CA SER A 67 12.22 17.07 3.12
C SER A 67 10.84 16.63 2.67
N LYS A 68 10.29 15.54 3.23
CA LYS A 68 8.93 15.08 2.94
C LYS A 68 7.86 16.07 3.43
N ARG A 69 8.04 16.69 4.60
CA ARG A 69 7.11 17.72 5.12
C ARG A 69 7.16 19.04 4.36
N ALA A 70 8.28 19.35 3.71
CA ALA A 70 8.46 20.56 2.92
C ALA A 70 7.83 20.46 1.51
N ILE A 71 7.16 19.35 1.21
CA ILE A 71 6.33 19.18 0.02
C ILE A 71 5.05 19.98 0.24
N ASP A 72 5.05 21.24 -0.20
CA ASP A 72 3.88 22.10 -0.13
C ASP A 72 2.93 21.78 -1.29
N TYR A 73 1.69 21.41 -0.96
CA TYR A 73 0.61 21.19 -1.92
C TYR A 73 -0.15 22.50 -2.13
N VAL A 74 -0.39 22.86 -3.38
CA VAL A 74 -1.25 24.02 -3.70
C VAL A 74 -2.70 23.65 -3.35
N PRO A 75 -3.36 24.38 -2.41
CA PRO A 75 -4.73 24.09 -2.04
C PRO A 75 -5.68 24.39 -3.21
N GLY A 76 -6.62 23.47 -3.46
CA GLY A 76 -7.66 23.63 -4.48
C GLY A 76 -8.64 22.45 -4.47
N PRO A 77 -9.91 22.67 -4.90
CA PRO A 77 -10.92 21.64 -4.93
C PRO A 77 -10.61 20.60 -6.01
N TRP A 78 -10.87 19.32 -5.70
CA TRP A 78 -10.81 18.23 -6.66
C TRP A 78 -12.02 18.29 -7.60
N LYS A 79 -11.79 18.19 -8.91
CA LYS A 79 -12.87 17.91 -9.86
C LYS A 79 -13.09 16.40 -9.88
N ILE A 80 -14.18 15.95 -9.27
CA ILE A 80 -14.47 14.53 -9.13
C ILE A 80 -15.24 14.04 -10.36
N ARG A 81 -14.80 12.93 -10.93
CA ARG A 81 -15.54 12.16 -11.93
C ARG A 81 -15.73 10.74 -11.43
N ARG A 82 -16.91 10.18 -11.68
CA ARG A 82 -17.23 8.79 -11.37
C ARG A 82 -17.22 7.98 -12.66
N ALA A 83 -16.59 6.82 -12.63
CA ALA A 83 -16.55 5.90 -13.75
C ALA A 83 -16.61 4.47 -13.23
N PHE A 84 -17.39 3.63 -13.91
CA PHE A 84 -17.36 2.20 -13.67
C PHE A 84 -16.26 1.59 -14.55
N VAL A 85 -15.28 0.94 -13.91
CA VAL A 85 -14.16 0.28 -14.58
C VAL A 85 -14.17 -1.21 -14.27
N SER A 86 -13.68 -2.01 -15.20
CA SER A 86 -13.50 -3.46 -14.99
C SER A 86 -12.46 -3.73 -13.89
N VAL A 87 -12.44 -4.97 -13.38
CA VAL A 87 -11.47 -5.36 -12.36
C VAL A 87 -10.02 -5.27 -12.87
N ASP A 88 -9.78 -5.61 -14.13
CA ASP A 88 -8.43 -5.55 -14.72
C ASP A 88 -7.97 -4.10 -14.97
N GLU A 89 -8.86 -3.25 -15.50
CA GLU A 89 -8.59 -1.80 -15.62
C GLU A 89 -8.34 -1.17 -14.24
N PHE A 90 -9.09 -1.59 -13.21
CA PHE A 90 -8.86 -1.12 -11.85
C PHE A 90 -7.46 -1.50 -11.33
N LYS A 91 -7.00 -2.73 -11.57
CA LYS A 91 -5.65 -3.16 -11.15
C LYS A 91 -4.58 -2.30 -11.81
N GLU A 92 -4.69 -2.08 -13.11
CA GLU A 92 -3.75 -1.23 -13.86
C GLU A 92 -3.77 0.22 -13.35
N MET A 93 -4.96 0.77 -13.08
CA MET A 93 -5.10 2.10 -12.50
C MET A 93 -4.50 2.19 -11.08
N TYR A 94 -4.71 1.17 -10.25
CA TYR A 94 -4.20 1.10 -8.89
C TYR A 94 -2.67 0.99 -8.88
N GLU A 95 -2.09 0.12 -9.72
CA GLU A 95 -0.64 -0.03 -9.88
C GLU A 95 0.00 1.29 -10.32
N ARG A 96 -0.54 1.96 -11.35
CA ARG A 96 -0.05 3.28 -11.78
C ARG A 96 -0.15 4.34 -10.69
N HIS A 97 -1.21 4.29 -9.88
CA HIS A 97 -1.40 5.20 -8.76
C HIS A 97 -0.38 4.95 -7.65
N GLU A 98 -0.08 3.69 -7.36
CA GLU A 98 0.95 3.28 -6.39
C GLU A 98 2.36 3.61 -6.89
N GLU A 99 2.66 3.45 -8.18
CA GLU A 99 3.92 3.89 -8.77
C GLU A 99 4.10 5.40 -8.68
N ALA A 100 3.05 6.18 -8.99
CA ALA A 100 3.11 7.63 -9.02
C ALA A 100 3.15 8.26 -7.61
N TYR A 101 2.37 7.71 -6.68
CA TYR A 101 2.12 8.35 -5.37
C TYR A 101 2.45 7.46 -4.17
N GLY A 102 2.89 6.21 -4.39
CA GLY A 102 3.26 5.26 -3.34
C GLY A 102 4.24 5.83 -2.33
N SER A 103 5.24 6.56 -2.82
CA SER A 103 6.25 7.24 -1.99
C SER A 103 5.71 8.33 -1.06
N LEU A 104 4.50 8.82 -1.29
CA LEU A 104 3.84 9.84 -0.47
C LEU A 104 3.16 9.21 0.75
N TYR A 105 2.66 7.98 0.63
CA TYR A 105 2.09 7.22 1.75
C TYR A 105 3.21 6.70 2.67
N SER A 106 2.98 6.59 3.98
CA SER A 106 3.86 5.79 4.85
C SER A 106 3.55 4.32 4.66
N ASP A 107 4.56 3.46 4.58
CA ASP A 107 4.35 2.06 4.95
C ASP A 107 4.45 1.94 6.46
N SER A 108 3.40 1.45 7.10
CA SER A 108 3.38 1.19 8.55
C SER A 108 4.36 0.08 8.99
N SER A 109 5.06 -0.56 8.06
CA SER A 109 6.01 -1.67 8.31
C SER A 109 7.44 -1.24 8.68
N TYR A 110 7.77 0.06 8.65
CA TYR A 110 9.16 0.52 8.78
C TYR A 110 9.77 0.42 10.19
N CYS A 111 9.00 0.08 11.25
CA CYS A 111 9.56 -0.10 12.59
C CYS A 111 10.66 -1.19 12.62
N CYS A 112 10.54 -2.25 11.80
CA CYS A 112 11.56 -3.29 11.67
C CYS A 112 12.74 -2.88 10.78
N CYS A 113 12.52 -2.05 9.76
CA CYS A 113 13.58 -1.61 8.84
C CYS A 113 14.59 -0.67 9.52
N CYS A 114 14.14 0.19 10.44
CA CYS A 114 15.03 1.08 11.19
C CYS A 114 16.05 0.30 12.03
N PHE A 115 15.64 -0.84 12.59
CA PHE A 115 16.52 -1.72 13.33
C PHE A 115 17.53 -2.41 12.41
N PHE A 116 17.08 -2.90 11.24
CA PHE A 116 17.96 -3.50 10.24
C PHE A 116 19.03 -2.52 9.73
N GLU A 117 18.65 -1.26 9.49
CA GLU A 117 19.57 -0.24 9.01
C GLU A 117 20.60 0.15 10.07
N LEU A 118 20.22 0.23 11.35
CA LEU A 118 21.18 0.43 12.45
C LEU A 118 22.17 -0.74 12.55
N VAL A 119 21.73 -1.97 12.31
CA VAL A 119 22.62 -3.15 12.25
C VAL A 119 23.59 -3.05 11.07
N VAL A 120 23.12 -2.63 9.88
CA VAL A 120 23.99 -2.42 8.71
C VAL A 120 25.01 -1.31 8.96
N VAL A 121 24.60 -0.19 9.58
CA VAL A 121 25.52 0.89 9.99
C VAL A 121 26.57 0.36 10.95
N GLY A 122 26.16 -0.38 11.99
CA GLY A 122 27.08 -0.99 12.96
C GLY A 122 28.06 -1.97 12.31
N PHE A 123 27.58 -2.78 11.36
CA PHE A 123 28.41 -3.71 10.60
C PHE A 123 29.44 -2.98 9.71
N LEU A 124 29.03 -1.95 8.98
CA LEU A 124 29.92 -1.15 8.13
C LEU A 124 31.02 -0.46 8.94
N VAL A 125 30.67 0.05 10.13
CA VAL A 125 31.65 0.66 11.04
C VAL A 125 32.61 -0.40 11.61
N ALA A 126 32.11 -1.57 12.02
CA ALA A 126 32.95 -2.66 12.52
C ALA A 126 33.90 -3.19 11.44
N LEU A 127 33.41 -3.38 10.21
CA LEU A 127 34.22 -3.74 9.05
C LEU A 127 35.27 -2.66 8.77
N GLY A 128 34.90 -1.39 8.89
CA GLY A 128 35.80 -0.26 8.73
C GLY A 128 36.97 -0.29 9.72
N ILE A 129 36.70 -0.59 11.00
CA ILE A 129 37.72 -0.74 12.04
C ILE A 129 38.65 -1.92 11.73
N LEU A 130 38.10 -3.05 11.29
CA LEU A 130 38.90 -4.23 10.95
C LEU A 130 39.84 -3.94 9.78
N LEU A 131 39.38 -3.21 8.78
CA LEU A 131 40.20 -2.79 7.63
C LEU A 131 41.26 -1.76 7.99
N LEU A 132 40.99 -0.85 8.93
CA LEU A 132 41.99 0.09 9.47
C LEU A 132 43.08 -0.61 10.30
N GLY A 133 42.73 -1.71 10.97
CA GLY A 133 43.67 -2.54 11.72
C GLY A 133 44.48 -3.51 10.86
N ASN A 134 44.24 -3.55 9.55
CA ASN A 134 44.92 -4.46 8.64
C ASN A 134 46.37 -4.00 8.39
N PRO A 135 47.39 -4.84 8.63
CA PRO A 135 48.79 -4.47 8.46
C PRO A 135 49.20 -4.20 7.01
N THR A 136 48.40 -4.62 6.02
CA THR A 136 48.68 -4.41 4.59
C THR A 136 47.70 -3.41 3.98
N PRO A 137 48.05 -2.11 3.88
CA PRO A 137 47.23 -1.12 3.18
C PRO A 137 47.21 -1.38 1.66
N VAL A 138 46.11 -1.00 1.01
CA VAL A 138 45.91 -1.16 -0.44
C VAL A 138 46.66 -0.07 -1.21
N PHE A 139 46.54 1.19 -0.79
CA PHE A 139 47.29 2.31 -1.36
C PHE A 139 48.27 2.89 -0.34
N ASN A 140 47.72 3.42 0.75
CA ASN A 140 48.45 3.94 1.90
C ASN A 140 47.43 4.10 3.03
N THR A 141 47.84 3.83 4.27
CA THR A 141 47.01 3.96 5.46
C THR A 141 46.24 5.28 5.54
N LEU A 142 46.80 6.39 5.06
CA LEU A 142 46.13 7.68 5.01
C LEU A 142 44.99 7.70 3.98
N ILE A 143 45.29 7.34 2.73
CA ILE A 143 44.32 7.34 1.62
C ILE A 143 43.19 6.34 1.91
N ASP A 144 43.54 5.14 2.34
CA ASP A 144 42.59 4.07 2.65
C ASP A 144 41.65 4.49 3.79
N SER A 145 42.18 5.14 4.83
CA SER A 145 41.36 5.62 5.96
C SER A 145 40.36 6.71 5.56
N VAL A 146 40.76 7.64 4.70
CA VAL A 146 39.90 8.72 4.21
C VAL A 146 38.84 8.18 3.26
N LEU A 147 39.19 7.27 2.35
CA LEU A 147 38.25 6.64 1.43
C LEU A 147 37.20 5.81 2.18
N LEU A 148 37.64 5.00 3.15
CA LEU A 148 36.76 4.15 3.95
C LEU A 148 35.82 4.99 4.82
N PHE A 149 36.33 6.03 5.48
CA PHE A 149 35.50 6.96 6.24
C PHE A 149 34.47 7.65 5.33
N SER A 150 34.91 8.13 4.15
CA SER A 150 34.03 8.82 3.20
C SER A 150 32.92 7.90 2.70
N PHE A 151 33.26 6.66 2.37
CA PHE A 151 32.30 5.64 1.94
C PHE A 151 31.25 5.38 3.01
N ILE A 152 31.67 5.15 4.26
CA ILE A 152 30.76 4.90 5.38
C ILE A 152 29.83 6.10 5.57
N VAL A 153 30.35 7.33 5.65
CA VAL A 153 29.54 8.54 5.82
C VAL A 153 28.52 8.73 4.69
N ILE A 154 28.90 8.48 3.44
CA ILE A 154 27.98 8.58 2.30
C ILE A 154 26.84 7.56 2.44
N VAL A 155 27.17 6.30 2.71
CA VAL A 155 26.17 5.22 2.86
C VAL A 155 25.23 5.51 4.04
N THR A 156 25.77 5.87 5.21
CA THR A 156 24.93 6.16 6.39
C THR A 156 24.08 7.42 6.19
N SER A 157 24.60 8.43 5.47
CA SER A 157 23.83 9.63 5.13
C SER A 157 22.64 9.33 4.22
N PHE A 158 22.86 8.49 3.20
CA PHE A 158 21.81 8.09 2.27
C PHE A 158 20.72 7.28 2.99
N MET A 159 21.14 6.27 3.76
CA MET A 159 20.21 5.44 4.55
C MET A 159 19.39 6.29 5.52
N GLY A 160 20.05 7.14 6.32
CA GLY A 160 19.35 8.01 7.27
C GLY A 160 18.35 8.93 6.58
N PHE A 161 18.72 9.53 5.44
CA PHE A 161 17.82 10.39 4.69
C PHE A 161 16.61 9.64 4.12
N THR A 162 16.83 8.49 3.47
CA THR A 162 15.73 7.70 2.89
C THR A 162 14.75 7.21 3.95
N THR A 163 15.27 6.87 5.12
CA THR A 163 14.47 6.33 6.22
C THR A 163 13.67 7.43 6.90
N GLY A 164 14.30 8.58 7.14
CA GLY A 164 13.59 9.77 7.62
C GLY A 164 12.47 10.20 6.69
N TYR A 165 12.73 10.16 5.37
CA TYR A 165 11.73 10.48 4.35
C TYR A 165 10.55 9.51 4.41
N LYS A 166 10.79 8.21 4.56
CA LYS A 166 9.73 7.19 4.61
C LYS A 166 8.95 7.15 5.93
N MET A 167 9.57 7.54 7.04
CA MET A 167 8.96 7.52 8.39
C MET A 167 7.77 8.46 8.54
N VAL A 168 7.72 9.57 7.79
CA VAL A 168 6.71 10.62 7.99
C VAL A 168 5.58 10.45 6.99
N ASN A 169 4.34 10.57 7.48
CA ASN A 169 3.17 10.77 6.64
C ASN A 169 2.96 12.23 6.30
N ILE A 170 2.60 12.48 5.05
CA ILE A 170 1.95 13.74 4.68
C ILE A 170 0.46 13.55 4.94
N ASP A 171 -0.20 14.61 5.42
CA ASP A 171 -1.63 14.65 5.68
C ASP A 171 -2.43 14.17 4.44
N PRO A 172 -3.11 13.02 4.52
CA PRO A 172 -3.84 12.43 3.39
C PRO A 172 -5.04 13.27 2.97
N GLU A 173 -5.57 14.13 3.86
CA GLU A 173 -6.72 14.99 3.55
C GLU A 173 -6.38 16.14 2.59
N LYS A 174 -5.10 16.52 2.49
CA LYS A 174 -4.64 17.65 1.66
C LYS A 174 -3.91 17.24 0.38
N SER A 175 -3.25 16.08 0.42
CA SER A 175 -2.30 15.67 -0.61
C SER A 175 -2.96 14.81 -1.68
N ILE A 176 -3.09 13.49 -1.43
CA ILE A 176 -3.66 12.47 -2.32
C ILE A 176 -4.18 11.32 -1.42
N PRO A 177 -5.44 10.88 -1.52
CA PRO A 177 -5.95 9.78 -0.72
C PRO A 177 -5.38 8.43 -1.18
N LYS A 178 -5.11 7.52 -0.23
CA LYS A 178 -4.81 6.12 -0.55
C LYS A 178 -6.14 5.39 -0.77
N PRO A 179 -6.41 4.83 -1.95
CA PRO A 179 -7.62 4.05 -2.17
C PRO A 179 -7.61 2.82 -1.24
N SER A 180 -8.63 2.69 -0.41
CA SER A 180 -8.78 1.58 0.53
C SER A 180 -9.35 0.36 -0.19
N VAL A 181 -8.50 -0.36 -0.94
CA VAL A 181 -8.89 -1.62 -1.57
C VAL A 181 -8.13 -2.78 -0.95
N ASP A 182 -8.92 -3.67 -0.36
CA ASP A 182 -8.46 -4.90 0.26
C ASP A 182 -8.15 -5.94 -0.82
N HIS A 183 -6.99 -6.60 -0.72
CA HIS A 183 -6.56 -7.59 -1.72
C HIS A 183 -7.56 -8.76 -1.83
N ASP A 184 -8.13 -9.19 -0.69
CA ASP A 184 -9.16 -10.24 -0.66
C ASP A 184 -10.39 -9.86 -1.50
N ILE A 185 -10.84 -8.59 -1.42
CA ILE A 185 -11.98 -8.09 -2.21
C ILE A 185 -11.65 -8.18 -3.70
N LEU A 186 -10.44 -7.78 -4.08
CA LEU A 186 -10.01 -7.73 -5.47
C LEU A 186 -9.92 -9.14 -6.08
N ASP A 187 -9.48 -10.14 -5.31
CA ASP A 187 -9.41 -11.54 -5.73
C ASP A 187 -10.81 -12.17 -5.91
N PHE A 188 -11.70 -12.02 -4.92
CA PHE A 188 -13.05 -12.57 -5.03
C PHE A 188 -13.92 -11.83 -6.05
N LEU A 189 -13.72 -10.51 -6.22
CA LEU A 189 -14.38 -9.75 -7.27
C LEU A 189 -13.88 -10.15 -8.66
N SER A 190 -12.58 -10.44 -8.82
CA SER A 190 -12.04 -11.03 -10.06
C SER A 190 -12.69 -12.38 -10.36
N ALA A 191 -12.94 -13.21 -9.35
CA ALA A 191 -13.65 -14.47 -9.51
C ALA A 191 -15.12 -14.26 -9.91
N LEU A 192 -15.79 -13.24 -9.35
CA LEU A 192 -17.16 -12.87 -9.72
C LEU A 192 -17.26 -12.35 -11.16
N ALA A 193 -16.28 -11.57 -11.63
CA ALA A 193 -16.21 -11.05 -13.00
C ALA A 193 -16.08 -12.14 -14.08
N ARG A 194 -15.61 -13.34 -13.70
CA ARG A 194 -15.52 -14.49 -14.61
C ARG A 194 -16.84 -15.23 -14.80
N VAL A 195 -17.86 -14.94 -13.98
CA VAL A 195 -19.15 -15.63 -14.04
C VAL A 195 -19.90 -15.19 -15.31
N PRO A 196 -20.39 -16.13 -16.14
CA PRO A 196 -21.07 -15.78 -17.39
C PRO A 196 -22.28 -14.87 -17.22
N GLY A 197 -22.23 -13.70 -17.88
CA GLY A 197 -23.25 -12.67 -17.82
C GLY A 197 -23.33 -11.96 -16.46
N VAL A 198 -22.19 -11.83 -15.77
CA VAL A 198 -22.00 -10.92 -14.65
C VAL A 198 -21.00 -9.85 -15.06
N ARG A 199 -21.40 -8.59 -14.93
CA ARG A 199 -20.52 -7.43 -15.09
C ARG A 199 -20.07 -6.96 -13.71
N ALA A 200 -18.87 -7.33 -13.30
CA ALA A 200 -18.27 -6.92 -12.02
C ALA A 200 -17.07 -5.99 -12.24
N GLY A 201 -16.89 -5.04 -11.33
CA GLY A 201 -15.89 -3.99 -11.45
C GLY A 201 -15.93 -3.03 -10.26
N PHE A 202 -15.30 -1.88 -10.43
CA PHE A 202 -15.27 -0.84 -9.41
C PHE A 202 -15.92 0.43 -9.94
N ASP A 203 -16.81 1.02 -9.15
CA ASP A 203 -17.18 2.42 -9.32
C ASP A 203 -16.09 3.26 -8.67
N VAL A 204 -15.25 3.85 -9.51
CA VAL A 204 -14.09 4.63 -9.09
C VAL A 204 -14.41 6.11 -9.12
N GLN A 205 -14.03 6.80 -8.04
CA GLN A 205 -13.99 8.25 -7.99
C GLN A 205 -12.59 8.70 -8.37
N ILE A 206 -12.48 9.33 -9.53
CA ILE A 206 -11.23 9.90 -10.03
C ILE A 206 -11.25 11.40 -9.75
N GLY A 207 -10.29 11.86 -8.97
CA GLY A 207 -10.08 13.27 -8.69
C GLY A 207 -9.11 13.85 -9.71
N GLU A 208 -9.53 14.92 -10.39
CA GLU A 208 -8.64 15.73 -11.23
C GLU A 208 -8.34 17.06 -10.52
N ARG A 209 -7.06 17.36 -10.31
CA ARG A 209 -6.62 18.65 -9.73
C ARG A 209 -5.36 19.14 -10.44
N ALA A 210 -5.49 20.29 -11.12
CA ALA A 210 -4.39 20.94 -11.83
C ALA A 210 -3.58 19.98 -12.74
N GLY A 211 -4.28 19.07 -13.43
CA GLY A 211 -3.68 18.07 -14.33
C GLY A 211 -3.18 16.79 -13.64
N LEU A 212 -3.21 16.70 -12.31
CA LEU A 212 -3.04 15.43 -11.60
C LEU A 212 -4.34 14.64 -11.60
N LEU A 213 -4.22 13.33 -11.81
CA LEU A 213 -5.29 12.36 -11.65
C LEU A 213 -4.96 11.50 -10.43
N ALA A 214 -5.91 11.36 -9.52
CA ALA A 214 -5.81 10.54 -8.33
C ALA A 214 -7.03 9.64 -8.21
N LEU A 215 -6.80 8.41 -7.72
CA LEU A 215 -7.87 7.49 -7.40
C LEU A 215 -8.33 7.79 -5.97
N MET A 216 -9.50 8.41 -5.83
CA MET A 216 -10.00 8.94 -4.56
C MET A 216 -10.67 7.87 -3.72
N GLU A 217 -11.59 7.13 -4.35
CA GLU A 217 -12.40 6.10 -3.73
C GLU A 217 -12.74 5.04 -4.77
N ALA A 218 -12.91 3.80 -4.33
CA ALA A 218 -13.26 2.68 -5.19
C ALA A 218 -14.27 1.80 -4.47
N GLU A 219 -15.48 1.70 -5.02
CA GLU A 219 -16.54 0.84 -4.49
C GLU A 219 -16.70 -0.40 -5.40
N PRO A 220 -16.58 -1.63 -4.87
CA PRO A 220 -16.83 -2.82 -5.67
C PRO A 220 -18.32 -2.95 -6.00
N LYS A 221 -18.65 -3.10 -7.29
CA LYS A 221 -20.04 -3.31 -7.76
C LYS A 221 -20.10 -4.46 -8.75
N ALA A 222 -21.20 -5.20 -8.72
CA ALA A 222 -21.48 -6.26 -9.68
C ALA A 222 -22.95 -6.27 -10.10
N TYR A 223 -23.17 -6.52 -11.38
CA TYR A 223 -24.47 -6.52 -12.04
C TYR A 223 -24.65 -7.82 -12.82
N ILE A 224 -25.89 -8.27 -12.98
CA ILE A 224 -26.21 -9.43 -13.82
C ILE A 224 -26.69 -8.91 -15.17
N GLU A 225 -25.97 -9.26 -16.23
CA GLU A 225 -26.34 -8.91 -17.60
C GLU A 225 -27.69 -9.54 -17.97
N GLY A 226 -28.53 -8.74 -18.63
CA GLY A 226 -29.89 -9.12 -19.03
C GLY A 226 -30.95 -8.95 -17.94
N LEU A 227 -30.57 -8.55 -16.72
CA LEU A 227 -31.52 -8.17 -15.66
C LEU A 227 -31.56 -6.64 -15.48
N PRO A 228 -32.67 -6.07 -14.94
CA PRO A 228 -32.77 -4.65 -14.66
C PRO A 228 -31.73 -4.17 -13.64
N ASP A 229 -31.38 -2.88 -13.65
CA ASP A 229 -30.48 -2.23 -12.67
C ASP A 229 -30.96 -2.33 -11.21
N ALA A 230 -32.24 -2.68 -11.02
CA ALA A 230 -32.83 -3.01 -9.73
C ALA A 230 -32.27 -4.30 -9.11
N VAL A 231 -31.57 -5.14 -9.91
CA VAL A 231 -30.87 -6.34 -9.45
C VAL A 231 -29.40 -6.01 -9.21
N GLN A 232 -28.93 -6.20 -7.98
CA GLN A 232 -27.55 -5.94 -7.60
C GLN A 232 -26.92 -7.16 -6.95
N LEU A 233 -25.66 -7.43 -7.30
CA LEU A 233 -24.81 -8.40 -6.62
C LEU A 233 -23.78 -7.66 -5.77
N LYS A 234 -23.77 -7.96 -4.47
CA LYS A 234 -22.81 -7.41 -3.52
C LYS A 234 -21.94 -8.52 -2.95
N LEU A 235 -20.63 -8.40 -3.15
CA LEU A 235 -19.62 -9.18 -2.44
C LEU A 235 -19.47 -8.62 -1.02
N GLN A 236 -19.52 -9.49 -0.03
CA GLN A 236 -19.20 -9.14 1.35
C GLN A 236 -18.18 -10.14 1.91
N ILE A 237 -17.23 -9.63 2.70
CA ILE A 237 -16.19 -10.43 3.32
C ILE A 237 -16.25 -10.21 4.83
N SER A 238 -16.54 -11.28 5.57
CA SER A 238 -16.43 -11.27 7.02
C SER A 238 -15.03 -11.70 7.44
N ARG A 239 -14.43 -10.95 8.37
CA ARG A 239 -13.12 -11.28 8.95
C ARG A 239 -13.29 -11.60 10.43
N SER A 240 -13.55 -12.87 10.71
CA SER A 240 -13.63 -13.41 12.08
C SER A 240 -12.68 -14.60 12.22
N GLY A 241 -11.37 -14.31 12.27
CA GLY A 241 -10.31 -15.30 12.36
C GLY A 241 -9.88 -15.95 11.03
N PHE A 242 -10.67 -15.78 9.96
CA PHE A 242 -10.33 -16.13 8.58
C PHE A 242 -11.16 -15.30 7.59
N VAL A 243 -10.81 -15.35 6.31
CA VAL A 243 -11.49 -14.64 5.23
C VAL A 243 -12.72 -15.43 4.78
N TYR A 244 -13.92 -14.93 5.08
CA TYR A 244 -15.18 -15.59 4.75
C TYR A 244 -16.00 -14.75 3.76
N PRO A 245 -15.84 -14.98 2.43
CA PRO A 245 -16.64 -14.32 1.41
C PRO A 245 -18.05 -14.92 1.31
N TYR A 246 -19.03 -14.05 1.08
CA TYR A 246 -20.40 -14.40 0.72
C TYR A 246 -20.98 -13.39 -0.26
N ILE A 247 -22.00 -13.82 -1.00
CA ILE A 247 -22.63 -13.03 -2.05
C ILE A 247 -24.05 -12.71 -1.62
N VAL A 248 -24.42 -11.45 -1.72
CA VAL A 248 -25.77 -10.97 -1.49
C VAL A 248 -26.32 -10.50 -2.83
N ALA A 249 -27.27 -11.25 -3.38
CA ALA A 249 -28.08 -10.81 -4.51
C ALA A 249 -29.32 -10.10 -3.97
N THR A 250 -29.63 -8.94 -4.52
CA THR A 250 -30.81 -8.15 -4.15
C THR A 250 -31.60 -7.77 -5.39
N TYR A 251 -32.93 -7.74 -5.29
CA TYR A 251 -33.82 -7.27 -6.35
C TYR A 251 -34.89 -6.34 -5.76
N TYR A 252 -34.76 -5.04 -6.05
CA TYR A 252 -35.77 -4.04 -5.67
C TYR A 252 -37.05 -4.21 -6.49
N LYS A 253 -38.19 -4.28 -5.79
CA LYS A 253 -39.51 -4.66 -6.33
C LYS A 253 -39.51 -6.01 -7.04
N GLY A 254 -38.71 -6.94 -6.54
CA GLY A 254 -38.63 -8.31 -7.04
C GLY A 254 -39.85 -9.17 -6.66
N PRO A 255 -39.88 -10.42 -7.13
CA PRO A 255 -40.92 -11.38 -6.78
C PRO A 255 -40.91 -11.68 -5.28
N THR A 256 -42.08 -11.94 -4.71
CA THR A 256 -42.22 -12.36 -3.32
C THR A 256 -41.54 -13.71 -3.11
N VAL A 257 -40.67 -13.80 -2.12
CA VAL A 257 -39.98 -15.05 -1.76
C VAL A 257 -40.21 -15.35 -0.28
N GLU A 258 -40.59 -16.59 0.02
CA GLU A 258 -40.75 -17.05 1.40
C GLU A 258 -39.39 -17.16 2.09
N GLU A 259 -39.32 -16.77 3.37
CA GLU A 259 -38.09 -16.88 4.14
C GLU A 259 -37.75 -18.35 4.38
N HIS A 260 -36.66 -18.81 3.78
CA HIS A 260 -36.20 -20.18 3.96
C HIS A 260 -34.70 -20.31 3.71
N LYS A 261 -34.15 -21.44 4.17
CA LYS A 261 -32.74 -21.79 3.98
C LYS A 261 -32.63 -23.11 3.24
N GLU A 262 -31.83 -23.11 2.20
CA GLU A 262 -31.58 -24.29 1.40
C GLU A 262 -30.10 -24.63 1.42
N ARG A 263 -29.77 -25.90 1.69
CA ARG A 263 -28.40 -26.39 1.66
C ARG A 263 -28.18 -27.17 0.36
N GLN A 264 -27.18 -26.77 -0.43
CA GLN A 264 -26.87 -27.41 -1.70
C GLN A 264 -25.40 -27.85 -1.75
N ARG A 265 -25.15 -29.03 -2.31
CA ARG A 265 -23.79 -29.51 -2.57
C ARG A 265 -23.35 -29.08 -3.97
N LEU A 266 -22.39 -28.15 -4.03
CA LEU A 266 -21.92 -27.55 -5.28
C LEU A 266 -20.64 -28.21 -5.86
N GLY A 267 -20.17 -29.32 -5.27
CA GLY A 267 -18.88 -29.92 -5.65
C GLY A 267 -17.65 -29.12 -5.17
N THR A 268 -17.86 -28.12 -4.32
CA THR A 268 -16.85 -27.32 -3.63
C THR A 268 -16.41 -27.96 -2.32
N LYS A 269 -15.33 -27.46 -1.71
CA LYS A 269 -14.81 -27.96 -0.41
C LYS A 269 -15.86 -27.97 0.70
N TYR A 270 -16.68 -26.92 0.74
CA TYR A 270 -17.81 -26.78 1.67
C TYR A 270 -19.12 -26.70 0.88
N PRO A 271 -20.23 -27.29 1.36
CA PRO A 271 -21.53 -27.08 0.74
C PRO A 271 -21.96 -25.61 0.87
N ALA A 272 -22.89 -25.18 0.03
CA ALA A 272 -23.46 -23.84 0.09
C ALA A 272 -24.75 -23.84 0.89
N ILE A 273 -25.01 -22.73 1.58
CA ILE A 273 -26.30 -22.35 2.13
C ILE A 273 -26.78 -21.14 1.34
N PHE A 274 -28.02 -21.21 0.87
CA PHE A 274 -28.74 -20.10 0.29
C PHE A 274 -29.84 -19.68 1.27
N GLU A 275 -29.79 -18.44 1.71
CA GLU A 275 -30.79 -17.85 2.59
C GLU A 275 -31.62 -16.89 1.77
N TYR A 276 -32.90 -17.20 1.64
CA TYR A 276 -33.87 -16.38 0.95
C TYR A 276 -34.65 -15.59 1.97
N MET A 277 -34.83 -14.30 1.71
CA MET A 277 -35.60 -13.42 2.57
C MET A 277 -36.16 -12.26 1.75
N MET A 278 -37.21 -11.63 2.28
CA MET A 278 -37.79 -10.42 1.72
C MET A 278 -37.72 -9.31 2.76
N ASP A 279 -37.03 -8.22 2.44
CA ASP A 279 -37.00 -7.00 3.25
C ASP A 279 -37.80 -5.90 2.56
N LYS A 280 -39.04 -5.69 3.03
CA LYS A 280 -40.02 -4.80 2.40
C LYS A 280 -40.23 -5.17 0.93
N ASP A 281 -39.84 -4.29 0.01
CA ASP A 281 -39.93 -4.51 -1.44
C ASP A 281 -38.66 -5.12 -2.03
N VAL A 282 -37.68 -5.56 -1.23
CA VAL A 282 -36.40 -6.09 -1.71
C VAL A 282 -36.35 -7.60 -1.49
N THR A 283 -36.28 -8.35 -2.59
CA THR A 283 -35.96 -9.78 -2.55
C THR A 283 -34.47 -9.94 -2.33
N VAL A 284 -34.05 -10.75 -1.36
CA VAL A 284 -32.64 -10.96 -1.02
C VAL A 284 -32.32 -12.45 -1.04
N ILE A 285 -31.21 -12.79 -1.70
CA ILE A 285 -30.60 -14.13 -1.67
C ILE A 285 -29.19 -13.98 -1.15
N VAL A 286 -28.89 -14.63 -0.04
CA VAL A 286 -27.53 -14.70 0.50
C VAL A 286 -26.96 -16.08 0.20
N GLY A 287 -25.94 -16.14 -0.65
CA GLY A 287 -25.17 -17.35 -0.90
C GLY A 287 -23.88 -17.35 -0.08
N ARG A 288 -23.70 -18.37 0.76
CA ARG A 288 -22.51 -18.52 1.61
C ARG A 288 -22.11 -19.97 1.82
N PHE A 289 -20.84 -20.21 2.18
CA PHE A 289 -20.37 -21.56 2.48
C PHE A 289 -20.74 -22.02 3.88
N ASP A 290 -21.23 -23.24 4.00
CA ASP A 290 -21.48 -23.89 5.28
C ASP A 290 -20.19 -24.48 5.86
N ILE A 291 -19.45 -23.64 6.57
CA ILE A 291 -18.18 -24.01 7.19
C ILE A 291 -18.45 -24.60 8.59
N PRO A 292 -17.88 -25.77 8.92
CA PRO A 292 -18.01 -26.35 10.25
C PRO A 292 -17.52 -25.40 11.35
N LYS A 293 -18.27 -25.31 12.46
CA LYS A 293 -17.92 -24.45 13.61
C LYS A 293 -16.61 -24.83 14.31
N ARG A 294 -16.15 -26.08 14.13
CA ARG A 294 -14.90 -26.60 14.69
C ARG A 294 -14.12 -27.25 13.57
N THR A 295 -12.96 -26.69 13.24
CA THR A 295 -12.01 -27.24 12.28
C THR A 295 -10.63 -27.31 12.92
N SER A 296 -9.85 -28.35 12.57
CA SER A 296 -8.46 -28.51 13.03
C SER A 296 -7.50 -27.54 12.34
N SER A 297 -7.93 -26.90 11.26
CA SER A 297 -7.18 -25.90 10.50
C SER A 297 -8.06 -24.69 10.20
N VAL A 298 -7.43 -23.54 9.98
CA VAL A 298 -8.11 -22.31 9.56
C VAL A 298 -8.83 -22.57 8.23
N PRO A 299 -10.16 -22.39 8.15
CA PRO A 299 -10.90 -22.58 6.91
C PRO A 299 -10.39 -21.64 5.82
N HIS A 300 -10.31 -22.16 4.60
CA HIS A 300 -9.90 -21.41 3.42
C HIS A 300 -10.85 -21.71 2.27
N ILE A 301 -11.35 -20.65 1.63
CA ILE A 301 -12.21 -20.70 0.45
C ILE A 301 -11.38 -20.26 -0.74
N SER A 302 -11.23 -21.14 -1.73
CA SER A 302 -10.49 -20.82 -2.94
C SER A 302 -11.30 -19.94 -3.89
N ASN A 303 -10.63 -19.19 -4.78
CA ASN A 303 -11.30 -18.42 -5.85
C ASN A 303 -12.16 -19.32 -6.74
N ARG A 304 -11.76 -20.57 -6.93
CA ARG A 304 -12.53 -21.57 -7.68
C ARG A 304 -13.81 -21.97 -6.94
N ASP A 305 -13.73 -22.24 -5.64
CA ASP A 305 -14.93 -22.55 -4.85
C ASP A 305 -15.89 -21.37 -4.89
N PHE A 306 -15.38 -20.16 -4.64
CA PHE A 306 -16.19 -18.94 -4.67
C PHE A 306 -16.84 -18.68 -6.04
N TYR A 307 -16.12 -18.91 -7.14
CA TYR A 307 -16.69 -18.85 -8.49
C TYR A 307 -17.90 -19.79 -8.66
N VAL A 308 -17.81 -21.03 -8.17
CA VAL A 308 -18.93 -21.99 -8.26
C VAL A 308 -20.13 -21.53 -7.43
N LEU A 309 -19.90 -20.98 -6.23
CA LEU A 309 -20.95 -20.36 -5.43
C LEU A 309 -21.61 -19.20 -6.18
N ALA A 310 -20.82 -18.34 -6.81
CA ALA A 310 -21.30 -17.19 -7.56
C ALA A 310 -22.18 -17.60 -8.75
N VAL A 311 -21.76 -18.60 -9.53
CA VAL A 311 -22.57 -19.18 -10.62
C VAL A 311 -23.94 -19.64 -10.10
N ALA A 312 -23.96 -20.34 -8.96
CA ALA A 312 -25.20 -20.84 -8.37
C ALA A 312 -26.13 -19.72 -7.89
N VAL A 313 -25.59 -18.66 -7.25
CA VAL A 313 -26.37 -17.49 -6.85
C VAL A 313 -26.96 -16.77 -8.06
N VAL A 314 -26.17 -16.58 -9.12
CA VAL A 314 -26.62 -15.89 -10.34
C VAL A 314 -27.71 -16.69 -11.06
N SER A 315 -27.59 -18.01 -11.14
CA SER A 315 -28.64 -18.88 -11.71
C SER A 315 -29.95 -18.70 -10.98
N ARG A 316 -29.93 -18.82 -9.64
CA ARG A 316 -31.12 -18.65 -8.79
C ARG A 316 -31.75 -17.27 -8.94
N MET A 317 -30.92 -16.22 -9.03
CA MET A 317 -31.41 -14.86 -9.22
C MET A 317 -32.09 -14.69 -10.59
N ARG A 318 -31.55 -15.29 -11.65
CA ARG A 318 -32.17 -15.29 -12.99
C ARG A 318 -33.48 -16.08 -13.02
N GLU A 319 -33.52 -17.23 -12.37
CA GLU A 319 -34.73 -18.05 -12.25
C GLU A 319 -35.85 -17.29 -11.53
N LEU A 320 -35.52 -16.60 -10.44
CA LEU A 320 -36.47 -15.73 -9.73
C LEU A 320 -36.91 -14.55 -10.60
N ALA A 321 -35.99 -13.87 -11.26
CA ALA A 321 -36.32 -12.75 -12.12
C ALA A 321 -37.24 -13.15 -13.29
N ALA A 322 -37.11 -14.37 -13.81
CA ALA A 322 -38.00 -14.90 -14.85
C ALA A 322 -39.43 -15.19 -14.35
N GLN A 323 -39.63 -15.33 -13.03
CA GLN A 323 -40.94 -15.54 -12.41
C GLN A 323 -41.65 -14.23 -12.06
N ALA A 324 -40.97 -13.08 -12.16
CA ALA A 324 -41.56 -11.79 -11.87
C ALA A 324 -42.59 -11.42 -12.95
N PRO A 325 -43.81 -10.99 -12.57
CA PRO A 325 -44.78 -10.49 -13.53
C PRO A 325 -44.23 -9.22 -14.20
N SER A 326 -44.26 -9.19 -15.54
CA SER A 326 -43.86 -8.06 -16.38
C SER A 326 -44.70 -6.82 -16.15
#